data_AF-A0A5E7ZCH8-F1
#
_entry.id   AF-A0A5E7ZCH8-F1
#
_cell.length_a   1.000
_cell.length_b   1.000
_cell.length_c   1.000
_cell.angle_alpha   90.00
_cell.angle_beta   90.00
_cell.angle_gamma   90.00
#
_symmetry.space_group_name_H-M   'P 1'
#
loop_
_entity.id
_entity.type
_entity.pdbx_description
1 polymer ?
#
loop_
_entity_poly.entity_id
_entity_poly.type
_entity_poly.pdbx_seq_one_letter_code
_entity_poly.pdbx_strand_id
1 'polypeptide(L)'
;MPLLDRVPAADRAALAAALDLAEIDPDSMIHTENWAAALQLGNAKRCTSSQNGVDRALLDAVPDVRSLESFAEQFAIFDALPDAAQADLLMSVANERGCAAGEERVMAWLTGDLAALEASITQGFRGNADLQSRLLDRRNANYVADIVALHAERPDADLLVAVGTGHMLGDSGVPALLAAQGYTVRRIQ
;
A
#
# COMPACT_ATOMS: atom_id res chain seq x y z
N MET A 1 -14.45 -12.60 -19.06
CA MET A 1 -13.69 -11.71 -19.96
C MET A 1 -12.22 -11.96 -19.72
N PRO A 2 -11.36 -12.19 -20.74
CA PRO A 2 -9.91 -12.32 -20.56
C PRO A 2 -9.31 -11.12 -19.82
N LEU A 3 -8.23 -11.31 -19.05
CA LEU A 3 -7.64 -10.24 -18.22
C LEU A 3 -7.21 -9.02 -19.05
N LEU A 4 -6.60 -9.24 -20.23
CA LEU A 4 -6.14 -8.18 -21.13
C LEU A 4 -7.29 -7.33 -21.68
N ASP A 5 -8.52 -7.85 -21.71
CA ASP A 5 -9.69 -7.10 -22.18
C ASP A 5 -10.31 -6.22 -21.08
N ARG A 6 -9.85 -6.33 -19.83
CA ARG A 6 -10.36 -5.59 -18.66
C ARG A 6 -9.63 -4.28 -18.38
N VAL A 7 -8.69 -3.91 -19.24
CA VAL A 7 -7.97 -2.63 -19.21
C VAL A 7 -8.17 -1.87 -20.53
N PRO A 8 -7.95 -0.54 -20.56
CA PRO A 8 -8.04 0.25 -21.79
C PRO A 8 -7.18 -0.34 -22.92
N ALA A 9 -7.64 -0.21 -24.17
CA ALA A 9 -6.96 -0.78 -25.34
C ALA A 9 -5.48 -0.34 -25.46
N ALA A 10 -5.17 0.90 -25.07
CA ALA A 10 -3.82 1.44 -25.09
C ALA A 10 -2.88 0.79 -24.05
N ASP A 11 -3.43 0.22 -22.98
CA ASP A 11 -2.68 -0.34 -21.86
C ASP A 11 -2.40 -1.85 -22.01
N ARG A 12 -3.11 -2.53 -22.91
CA ARG A 12 -3.06 -4.00 -23.08
C ARG A 12 -1.66 -4.52 -23.38
N ALA A 13 -0.90 -3.82 -24.22
CA ALA A 13 0.46 -4.19 -24.58
C ALA A 13 1.41 -4.11 -23.38
N ALA A 14 1.26 -3.08 -22.55
CA ALA A 14 2.07 -2.92 -21.33
C ALA A 14 1.72 -3.99 -20.29
N LEU A 15 0.44 -4.30 -20.11
CA LEU A 15 0.01 -5.38 -19.22
C LEU A 15 0.53 -6.75 -19.69
N ALA A 16 0.42 -7.06 -20.99
CA ALA A 16 0.92 -8.30 -21.55
C ALA A 16 2.43 -8.46 -21.34
N ALA A 17 3.22 -7.41 -21.60
CA ALA A 17 4.66 -7.43 -21.38
C ALA A 17 5.03 -7.61 -19.89
N ALA A 18 4.27 -7.01 -18.98
CA ALA A 18 4.49 -7.17 -17.54
C ALA A 18 4.18 -8.59 -17.06
N LEU A 19 3.11 -9.21 -17.57
CA LEU A 19 2.73 -10.59 -17.26
C LEU A 19 3.76 -11.58 -17.80
N ASP A 20 4.25 -11.37 -19.03
CA ASP A 20 5.28 -12.20 -19.66
C ASP A 20 6.59 -12.18 -18.86
N LEU A 21 7.05 -10.98 -18.45
CA LEU A 21 8.23 -10.84 -17.60
C LEU A 21 8.06 -11.51 -16.22
N ALA A 22 6.83 -11.59 -15.73
CA ALA A 22 6.49 -12.24 -14.47
C ALA A 22 6.21 -13.76 -14.62
N GLU A 23 6.32 -14.31 -15.84
CA GLU A 23 5.98 -15.70 -16.16
C GLU A 23 4.53 -16.07 -15.81
N ILE A 24 3.60 -15.11 -15.93
CA ILE A 24 2.17 -15.29 -15.65
C ILE A 24 1.39 -15.42 -16.96
N ASP A 25 0.72 -16.56 -17.15
CA ASP A 25 -0.22 -16.76 -18.26
C ASP A 25 -1.51 -15.93 -18.04
N PRO A 26 -1.84 -14.95 -18.90
CA PRO A 26 -3.06 -14.15 -18.77
C PRO A 26 -4.35 -14.99 -18.82
N ASP A 27 -4.36 -16.14 -19.50
CA ASP A 27 -5.55 -16.99 -19.61
C ASP A 27 -5.85 -17.73 -18.30
N SER A 28 -4.82 -17.97 -17.47
CA SER A 28 -4.98 -18.52 -16.11
C SER A 28 -5.74 -17.58 -15.16
N MET A 29 -5.81 -16.28 -15.50
CA MET A 29 -6.43 -15.23 -14.67
C MET A 29 -7.90 -14.97 -15.04
N ILE A 30 -8.54 -15.81 -15.87
CA ILE A 30 -9.91 -15.58 -16.33
C ILE A 30 -10.94 -15.51 -15.20
N HIS A 31 -10.66 -16.14 -14.05
CA HIS A 31 -11.52 -16.10 -12.85
C HIS A 31 -10.93 -15.24 -11.71
N THR A 32 -9.84 -14.52 -11.98
CA THR A 32 -9.16 -13.65 -11.02
C THR A 32 -9.56 -12.22 -11.28
N GLU A 33 -10.03 -11.50 -10.27
CA GLU A 33 -10.38 -10.08 -10.41
C GLU A 33 -9.14 -9.20 -10.65
N ASN A 34 -9.36 -7.98 -11.16
CA ASN A 34 -8.27 -7.09 -11.54
C ASN A 34 -7.38 -6.74 -10.33
N TRP A 35 -7.98 -6.51 -9.16
CA TRP A 35 -7.21 -6.23 -7.95
C TRP A 35 -6.34 -7.42 -7.52
N ALA A 36 -6.88 -8.64 -7.59
CA ALA A 36 -6.16 -9.84 -7.21
C ALA A 36 -5.03 -10.15 -8.20
N ALA A 37 -5.26 -9.92 -9.50
CA ALA A 37 -4.23 -10.00 -10.53
C ALA A 37 -3.12 -8.97 -10.30
N ALA A 38 -3.47 -7.76 -9.86
CA ALA A 38 -2.50 -6.71 -9.52
C ALA A 38 -1.58 -7.15 -8.36
N LEU A 39 -2.16 -7.73 -7.28
CA LEU A 39 -1.37 -8.23 -6.16
C LEU A 39 -0.45 -9.39 -6.55
N GLN A 40 -0.94 -10.33 -7.37
CA GLN A 40 -0.14 -11.44 -7.86
C GLN A 40 1.02 -10.96 -8.74
N LEU A 41 0.75 -10.06 -9.68
CA LEU A 41 1.77 -9.46 -10.54
C LEU A 41 2.80 -8.67 -9.71
N GLY A 42 2.36 -7.90 -8.73
CA GLY A 42 3.25 -7.13 -7.85
C GLY A 42 4.17 -8.02 -7.03
N ASN A 43 3.65 -9.13 -6.52
CA ASN A 43 4.45 -10.12 -5.80
C ASN A 43 5.47 -10.82 -6.72
N ALA A 44 5.08 -11.17 -7.95
CA ALA A 44 5.99 -11.78 -8.92
C ALA A 44 7.10 -10.83 -9.38
N LYS A 45 6.81 -9.53 -9.52
CA LYS A 45 7.78 -8.49 -9.89
C LYS A 45 8.65 -8.01 -8.73
N ARG A 46 8.46 -8.52 -7.52
CA ARG A 46 9.15 -8.04 -6.32
C ARG A 46 10.63 -8.45 -6.35
N CYS A 47 11.52 -7.48 -6.10
CA CYS A 47 12.97 -7.70 -6.07
C CYS A 47 13.59 -7.71 -4.66
N THR A 48 12.76 -7.53 -3.63
CA THR A 48 13.18 -7.58 -2.22
C THR A 48 12.57 -8.79 -1.54
N SER A 49 13.25 -9.34 -0.53
CA SER A 49 12.68 -10.40 0.30
C SER A 49 11.78 -9.82 1.39
N SER A 50 10.58 -10.38 1.55
CA SER A 50 9.68 -10.06 2.68
C SER A 50 10.28 -10.41 4.03
N GLN A 51 11.22 -11.37 4.07
CA GLN A 51 11.90 -11.78 5.29
C GLN A 51 12.81 -10.68 5.86
N ASN A 52 13.23 -9.72 5.02
CA ASN A 52 14.06 -8.59 5.42
C ASN A 52 13.23 -7.35 5.79
N GLY A 53 11.90 -7.46 5.86
CA GLY A 53 11.01 -6.35 6.21
C GLY A 53 11.09 -5.95 7.67
N VAL A 54 10.94 -4.64 7.94
CA VAL A 54 10.91 -4.09 9.32
C VAL A 54 9.79 -4.72 10.14
N ASP A 55 8.63 -4.98 9.52
CA ASP A 55 7.49 -5.60 10.20
C ASP A 55 7.84 -6.96 10.78
N ARG A 56 8.63 -7.78 10.08
CA ARG A 56 9.04 -9.10 10.58
C ARG A 56 9.92 -8.98 11.82
N ALA A 57 10.88 -8.05 11.80
CA ALA A 57 11.75 -7.79 12.94
C ALA A 57 10.96 -7.28 14.16
N LEU A 58 9.95 -6.42 13.94
CA LEU A 58 9.07 -5.92 15.00
C LEU A 58 8.20 -7.04 15.58
N LEU A 59 7.58 -7.87 14.75
CA LEU A 59 6.76 -9.01 15.18
C LEU A 59 7.55 -10.04 16.00
N ASP A 60 8.84 -10.22 15.68
CA ASP A 60 9.71 -11.11 16.46
C ASP A 60 10.17 -10.48 17.79
N ALA A 61 10.23 -9.15 17.87
CA ALA A 61 10.68 -8.42 19.06
C ALA A 61 9.54 -8.06 20.04
N VAL A 62 8.30 -7.95 19.56
CA VAL A 62 7.14 -7.49 20.34
C VAL A 62 6.14 -8.63 20.53
N PRO A 63 5.91 -9.11 21.77
CA PRO A 63 5.07 -10.29 22.00
C PRO A 63 3.56 -10.03 22.01
N ASP A 64 3.14 -8.78 22.22
CA ASP A 64 1.71 -8.39 22.25
C ASP A 64 1.45 -7.39 21.13
N VAL A 65 0.90 -7.90 20.02
CA VAL A 65 0.65 -7.12 18.81
C VAL A 65 -0.85 -7.11 18.55
N ARG A 66 -1.39 -5.89 18.39
CA ARG A 66 -2.74 -5.67 17.90
C ARG A 66 -2.68 -5.16 16.47
N SER A 67 -3.41 -5.81 15.58
CA SER A 67 -3.54 -5.33 14.20
C SER A 67 -4.56 -4.19 14.14
N LEU A 68 -4.23 -3.13 13.38
CA LEU A 68 -5.15 -2.03 13.07
C LEU A 68 -6.17 -2.39 11.97
N GLU A 69 -5.92 -3.48 11.25
CA GLU A 69 -6.85 -4.08 10.30
C GLU A 69 -6.55 -5.58 10.16
N SER A 70 -7.56 -6.37 9.80
CA SER A 70 -7.41 -7.76 9.40
C SER A 70 -7.13 -7.90 7.91
N PHE A 71 -6.57 -9.05 7.51
CA PHE A 71 -6.40 -9.38 6.09
C PHE A 71 -7.73 -9.37 5.32
N ALA A 72 -8.81 -9.83 5.94
CA ALA A 72 -10.13 -9.87 5.32
C ALA A 72 -10.67 -8.45 5.05
N GLU A 73 -10.52 -7.53 6.01
CA GLU A 73 -10.91 -6.13 5.85
C GLU A 73 -10.09 -5.46 4.74
N GLN A 74 -8.77 -5.68 4.72
CA GLN A 74 -7.91 -5.11 3.69
C GLN A 74 -8.28 -5.64 2.28
N PHE A 75 -8.56 -6.93 2.15
CA PHE A 75 -8.95 -7.52 0.86
C PHE A 75 -10.33 -7.05 0.40
N ALA A 76 -11.27 -6.89 1.34
CA ALA A 76 -12.57 -6.32 1.04
C ALA A 76 -12.49 -4.88 0.52
N ILE A 77 -11.46 -4.10 0.90
CA ILE A 77 -11.23 -2.77 0.33
C ILE A 77 -10.90 -2.87 -1.16
N PHE A 78 -10.03 -3.81 -1.55
CA PHE A 78 -9.67 -4.05 -2.95
C PHE A 78 -10.85 -4.56 -3.78
N ASP A 79 -11.60 -5.52 -3.22
CA ASP A 79 -12.79 -6.11 -3.83
C ASP A 79 -13.88 -5.05 -4.07
N ALA A 80 -14.07 -4.14 -3.12
CA ALA A 80 -15.05 -3.06 -3.22
C ALA A 80 -14.62 -1.86 -4.09
N LEU A 81 -13.44 -1.92 -4.73
CA LEU A 81 -13.03 -0.90 -5.71
C LEU A 81 -13.89 -1.01 -6.97
N PRO A 82 -14.34 0.12 -7.55
CA PRO A 82 -14.96 0.10 -8.88
C PRO A 82 -14.02 -0.52 -9.92
N ASP A 83 -14.56 -1.21 -10.93
CA ASP A 83 -13.78 -1.91 -11.98
C ASP A 83 -12.68 -1.03 -12.61
N ALA A 84 -12.98 0.25 -12.85
CA ALA A 84 -12.03 1.21 -13.38
C ALA A 84 -10.84 1.46 -12.43
N ALA A 85 -11.10 1.59 -11.12
CA ALA A 85 -10.05 1.75 -10.12
C ALA A 85 -9.22 0.48 -9.94
N GLN A 86 -9.84 -0.71 -10.07
CA GLN A 86 -9.08 -1.96 -10.08
C GLN A 86 -8.21 -2.09 -11.34
N ALA A 87 -8.70 -1.65 -12.50
CA ALA A 87 -7.91 -1.61 -13.73
C ALA A 87 -6.72 -0.63 -13.60
N ASP A 88 -6.93 0.55 -13.00
CA ASP A 88 -5.86 1.50 -12.71
C ASP A 88 -4.82 0.92 -11.74
N LEU A 89 -5.25 0.19 -10.70
CA LEU A 89 -4.37 -0.52 -9.78
C LEU A 89 -3.51 -1.56 -10.51
N LEU A 90 -4.14 -2.39 -11.35
CA LEU A 90 -3.43 -3.38 -12.18
C LEU A 90 -2.42 -2.71 -13.10
N MET A 91 -2.80 -1.62 -13.75
CA MET A 91 -1.91 -0.89 -14.65
C MET A 91 -0.81 -0.13 -13.92
N SER A 92 -1.03 0.29 -12.68
CA SER A 92 0.01 0.87 -11.83
C SER A 92 1.13 -0.15 -11.59
N VAL A 93 0.77 -1.37 -11.17
CA VAL A 93 1.71 -2.47 -10.94
C VAL A 93 2.39 -2.92 -12.25
N ALA A 94 1.62 -3.02 -13.34
CA ALA A 94 2.17 -3.41 -14.63
C ALA A 94 3.26 -2.42 -15.12
N ASN A 95 3.03 -1.12 -14.96
CA ASN A 95 3.95 -0.05 -15.39
C ASN A 95 5.11 0.23 -14.42
N GLU A 96 5.13 -0.41 -13.26
CA GLU A 96 6.20 -0.25 -12.30
C GLU A 96 7.55 -0.72 -12.88
N ARG A 97 8.58 0.12 -12.74
CA ARG A 97 9.90 0.00 -13.40
C ARG A 97 10.81 -1.08 -12.79
N GLY A 98 10.24 -2.20 -12.37
CA GLY A 98 10.96 -3.33 -11.79
C GLY A 98 11.76 -2.95 -10.54
N CYS A 99 12.91 -3.59 -10.36
CA CYS A 99 13.71 -3.51 -9.12
C CYS A 99 14.18 -2.09 -8.76
N ALA A 100 14.53 -1.27 -9.77
CA ALA A 100 15.09 0.07 -9.54
C ALA A 100 14.15 0.98 -8.75
N ALA A 101 12.85 0.95 -9.05
CA ALA A 101 11.86 1.73 -8.30
C ALA A 101 11.72 1.25 -6.85
N GLY A 102 11.92 -0.06 -6.61
CA GLY A 102 11.98 -0.61 -5.25
C GLY A 102 13.21 -0.11 -4.48
N GLU A 103 14.38 -0.13 -5.12
CA GLU A 103 15.64 0.34 -4.54
C GLU A 103 15.60 1.84 -4.22
N GLU A 104 15.05 2.67 -5.11
CA GLU A 104 14.86 4.10 -4.87
C GLU A 104 14.01 4.37 -3.62
N ARG A 105 12.92 3.60 -3.42
CA ARG A 105 12.08 3.72 -2.21
C ARG A 105 12.80 3.26 -0.95
N VAL A 106 13.59 2.19 -1.03
CA VAL A 106 14.42 1.74 0.09
C VAL A 106 15.42 2.82 0.45
N MET A 107 16.08 3.44 -0.52
CA MET A 107 17.01 4.54 -0.28
C MET A 107 16.32 5.75 0.33
N ALA A 108 15.17 6.17 -0.22
CA ALA A 108 14.39 7.29 0.30
C ALA A 108 13.94 7.02 1.75
N TRP A 109 13.56 5.78 2.08
CA TRP A 109 13.27 5.39 3.45
C TRP A 109 14.49 5.50 4.37
N LEU A 110 15.64 4.95 3.96
CA LEU A 110 16.87 4.95 4.76
C LEU A 110 17.45 6.35 4.98
N THR A 111 17.27 7.27 4.03
CA THR A 111 17.73 8.67 4.14
C THR A 111 16.67 9.61 4.70
N GLY A 112 15.45 9.12 4.94
CA GLY A 112 14.34 9.94 5.42
C GLY A 112 13.80 10.96 4.41
N ASP A 113 13.97 10.72 3.11
CA ASP A 113 13.46 11.55 2.02
C ASP A 113 11.94 11.35 1.84
N LEU A 114 11.16 12.11 2.63
CA LEU A 114 9.71 12.04 2.59
C LEU A 114 9.13 12.51 1.25
N ALA A 115 9.78 13.46 0.57
CA ALA A 115 9.29 14.00 -0.69
C ALA A 115 9.41 12.94 -1.81
N ALA A 116 10.53 12.20 -1.84
CA ALA A 116 10.69 11.09 -2.77
C ALA A 116 9.69 9.95 -2.49
N LEU A 117 9.45 9.62 -1.22
CA LEU A 117 8.45 8.62 -0.84
C LEU A 117 7.04 9.06 -1.25
N GLU A 118 6.67 10.31 -1.01
CA GLU A 118 5.35 10.86 -1.34
C GLU A 118 5.12 10.86 -2.85
N ALA A 119 6.07 11.37 -3.62
CA ALA A 119 5.99 11.37 -5.08
C ALA A 119 5.82 9.95 -5.64
N SER A 120 6.58 8.98 -5.11
CA SER A 120 6.47 7.58 -5.49
C SER A 120 5.08 6.99 -5.20
N ILE A 121 4.53 7.25 -4.01
CA ILE A 121 3.21 6.74 -3.60
C ILE A 121 2.10 7.38 -4.42
N THR A 122 2.11 8.70 -4.59
CA THR A 122 1.13 9.43 -5.38
C THR A 122 1.17 9.02 -6.86
N GLN A 123 2.36 8.77 -7.42
CA GLN A 123 2.51 8.23 -8.77
C GLN A 123 1.80 6.88 -8.91
N GLY A 124 1.87 6.04 -7.88
CA GLY A 124 1.20 4.74 -7.83
C GLY A 124 -0.33 4.82 -7.94
N PHE A 125 -0.94 5.94 -7.54
CA PHE A 125 -2.39 6.13 -7.69
C PHE A 125 -2.81 6.65 -9.07
N ARG A 126 -1.86 7.05 -9.93
CA ARG A 126 -2.14 7.55 -11.30
C ARG A 126 -3.18 8.68 -11.34
N GLY A 127 -3.26 9.49 -10.28
CA GLY A 127 -4.27 10.56 -10.15
C GLY A 127 -5.69 10.09 -9.82
N ASN A 128 -5.89 8.79 -9.52
CA ASN A 128 -7.18 8.26 -9.12
C ASN A 128 -7.44 8.54 -7.62
N ALA A 129 -8.22 9.58 -7.35
CA ALA A 129 -8.55 10.01 -5.99
C ALA A 129 -9.39 8.98 -5.21
N ASP A 130 -10.22 8.16 -5.86
CA ASP A 130 -10.99 7.11 -5.17
C ASP A 130 -10.06 5.98 -4.70
N LEU A 131 -9.08 5.60 -5.53
CA LEU A 131 -8.06 4.63 -5.17
C LEU A 131 -7.20 5.13 -3.99
N GLN A 132 -6.73 6.37 -4.05
CA GLN A 132 -6.02 7.00 -2.93
C GLN A 132 -6.87 7.05 -1.66
N SER A 133 -8.13 7.49 -1.77
CA SER A 133 -9.01 7.60 -0.60
C SER A 133 -9.24 6.26 0.09
N ARG A 134 -9.43 5.17 -0.68
CA ARG A 134 -9.72 3.84 -0.13
C ARG A 134 -8.49 3.14 0.40
N LEU A 135 -7.36 3.26 -0.31
CA LEU A 135 -6.11 2.59 0.08
C LEU A 135 -5.33 3.34 1.14
N LEU A 136 -5.54 4.65 1.34
CA LEU A 136 -4.86 5.43 2.38
C LEU A 136 -5.84 6.23 3.24
N ASP A 137 -6.51 7.25 2.70
CA ASP A 137 -7.15 8.28 3.54
C ASP A 137 -8.18 7.71 4.53
N ARG A 138 -9.05 6.81 4.07
CA ARG A 138 -10.07 6.16 4.92
C ARG A 138 -9.44 5.21 5.93
N ARG A 139 -8.39 4.48 5.53
CA ARG A 139 -7.64 3.58 6.43
C ARG A 139 -6.94 4.39 7.51
N ASN A 140 -6.28 5.50 7.15
CA ASN A 140 -5.63 6.41 8.10
C ASN A 140 -6.62 6.98 9.12
N ALA A 141 -7.81 7.38 8.67
CA ALA A 141 -8.85 7.86 9.58
C ALA A 141 -9.29 6.78 10.59
N ASN A 142 -9.50 5.55 10.13
CA ASN A 142 -9.85 4.43 11.01
C ASN A 142 -8.71 4.10 11.99
N TYR A 143 -7.48 4.01 11.49
CA TYR A 143 -6.30 3.75 12.33
C TYR A 143 -6.14 4.80 13.42
N VAL A 144 -6.32 6.07 13.09
CA VAL A 144 -6.20 7.16 14.07
C VAL A 144 -7.29 7.04 15.14
N ALA A 145 -8.53 6.70 14.76
CA ALA A 145 -9.59 6.46 15.73
C ALA A 145 -9.22 5.32 16.69
N ASP A 146 -8.71 4.20 16.17
CA ASP A 146 -8.28 3.06 16.98
C ASP A 146 -7.08 3.38 17.88
N ILE A 147 -6.07 4.08 17.36
CA ILE A 147 -4.89 4.51 18.12
C ILE A 147 -5.31 5.42 19.28
N VAL A 148 -6.20 6.39 19.02
CA VAL A 148 -6.70 7.30 20.06
C VAL A 148 -7.50 6.54 21.12
N ALA A 149 -8.35 5.59 20.72
CA ALA A 149 -9.09 4.76 21.66
C ALA A 149 -8.16 3.90 22.52
N LEU A 150 -7.16 3.25 21.91
CA LEU A 150 -6.16 2.44 22.61
C LEU A 150 -5.34 3.27 23.60
N HIS A 151 -4.96 4.49 23.21
CA HIS A 151 -4.24 5.39 24.11
C HIS A 151 -5.11 5.81 25.30
N ALA A 152 -6.38 6.10 25.07
CA ALA A 152 -7.32 6.46 26.14
C ALA A 152 -7.59 5.31 27.12
N GLU A 153 -7.59 4.05 26.66
CA GLU A 153 -7.71 2.87 27.53
C GLU A 153 -6.49 2.67 28.45
N ARG A 154 -5.31 3.11 28.00
CA ARG A 154 -4.02 2.88 28.66
C ARG A 154 -3.17 4.17 28.66
N PRO A 155 -3.59 5.23 29.36
CA PRO A 155 -2.96 6.56 29.26
C PRO A 155 -1.50 6.59 29.74
N ASP A 156 -1.12 5.66 30.63
CA ASP A 156 0.24 5.56 31.18
C ASP A 156 1.14 4.59 30.38
N ALA A 157 0.65 3.99 29.29
CA ALA A 157 1.41 3.05 28.48
C ALA A 157 1.93 3.70 27.20
N ASP A 158 3.21 3.43 26.88
CA ASP A 158 3.77 3.77 25.58
C ASP A 158 3.18 2.84 24.51
N LEU A 159 2.64 3.43 23.44
CA LEU A 159 2.16 2.70 22.27
C LEU A 159 3.17 2.81 21.14
N LEU A 160 3.66 1.66 20.66
CA LEU A 160 4.40 1.58 19.41
C LEU A 160 3.41 1.23 18.29
N VAL A 161 3.23 2.14 17.34
CA VAL A 161 2.39 1.93 16.16
C VAL A 161 3.29 1.79 14.94
N ALA A 162 3.21 0.66 14.25
CA ALA A 162 3.92 0.39 13.01
C ALA A 162 2.93 0.36 11.83
N VAL A 163 3.18 1.19 10.81
CA VAL A 163 2.38 1.27 9.59
C VAL A 163 3.30 1.43 8.38
N GLY A 164 2.83 1.04 7.20
CA GLY A 164 3.57 1.23 5.95
C GLY A 164 3.81 2.72 5.66
N THR A 165 4.87 3.02 4.92
CA THR A 165 5.29 4.40 4.58
C THR A 165 4.18 5.25 3.98
N GLY A 166 3.28 4.67 3.18
CA GLY A 166 2.11 5.35 2.60
C GLY A 166 1.19 6.00 3.64
N HIS A 167 1.12 5.45 4.84
CA HIS A 167 0.28 5.96 5.92
C HIS A 167 0.90 7.13 6.68
N MET A 168 2.16 7.50 6.39
CA MET A 168 2.90 8.51 7.13
C MET A 168 2.94 9.88 6.44
N LEU A 169 2.47 9.99 5.19
CA LEU A 169 2.75 11.13 4.31
C LEU A 169 1.52 12.01 4.11
N GLY A 170 1.78 13.30 3.85
CA GLY A 170 0.75 14.29 3.54
C GLY A 170 -0.20 14.63 4.69
N ASP A 171 -1.18 15.47 4.39
CA ASP A 171 -2.15 15.99 5.36
C ASP A 171 -3.15 14.92 5.86
N SER A 172 -3.32 13.84 5.10
CA SER A 172 -4.15 12.68 5.48
C SER A 172 -3.35 11.56 6.14
N GLY A 173 -2.03 11.73 6.32
CA GLY A 173 -1.18 10.75 7.02
C GLY A 173 -1.51 10.64 8.51
N VAL A 174 -1.25 9.48 9.09
CA VAL A 174 -1.48 9.20 10.52
C VAL A 174 -0.87 10.26 11.45
N PRO A 175 0.38 10.76 11.23
CA PRO A 175 0.93 11.82 12.08
C PRO A 175 0.15 13.14 11.99
N ALA A 176 -0.27 13.56 10.80
CA ALA A 176 -1.03 14.78 10.61
C ALA A 176 -2.42 14.69 11.26
N LEU A 177 -3.07 13.54 11.10
CA LEU A 177 -4.37 13.26 11.72
C LEU A 177 -4.29 13.16 13.24
N LEU A 178 -3.23 12.57 13.81
CA LEU A 178 -3.01 12.58 15.26
C LEU A 178 -2.78 14.00 15.79
N ALA A 179 -2.03 14.84 15.08
CA ALA A 179 -1.86 16.25 15.45
C ALA A 179 -3.21 16.99 15.46
N ALA A 180 -4.10 16.70 14.50
CA ALA A 180 -5.45 17.24 14.46
C ALA A 180 -6.34 16.76 15.64
N GLN A 181 -6.01 15.61 16.25
CA GLN A 181 -6.63 15.11 17.49
C GLN A 181 -6.02 15.72 18.76
N GLY A 182 -5.09 16.68 18.64
CA GLY A 182 -4.47 17.38 19.76
C GLY A 182 -3.18 16.75 20.29
N TYR A 183 -2.65 15.73 19.61
CA TYR A 183 -1.37 15.13 19.99
C TYR A 183 -0.20 16.02 19.57
N THR A 184 0.84 16.06 20.41
CA THR A 184 2.11 16.67 20.01
C THR A 184 2.90 15.68 19.18
N VAL A 185 3.11 16.00 17.90
CA VAL A 185 3.85 15.14 16.97
C VAL A 185 5.26 15.68 16.78
N ARG A 186 6.25 14.82 17.01
CA ARG A 186 7.67 15.14 16.81
C ARG A 186 8.32 14.04 15.99
N ARG A 187 8.88 14.41 14.84
CA ARG A 187 9.73 13.52 14.05
C ARG A 187 11.05 13.32 14.80
N ILE A 188 11.44 12.06 14.97
CA ILE A 188 12.73 11.67 15.54
C ILE A 188 13.54 11.04 14.40
N GLN A 189 14.67 11.64 14.09
CA GLN A 189 15.61 11.21 13.06
C GLN A 189 17.01 11.72 13.42
#